data_AF-A0A4V1TMI3-F1
#
_entry.id   AF-A0A4V1TMI3-F1
#
_cell.length_a   1.000
_cell.length_b   1.000
_cell.length_c   1.000
_cell.angle_alpha   90.00
_cell.angle_beta   90.00
_cell.angle_gamma   90.00
#
_symmetry.space_group_name_H-M   'P 1'
#
loop_
_entity.id
_entity.type
_entity.pdbx_description
1 polymer ?
#
loop_
_entity_poly.entity_id
_entity_poly.type
_entity_poly.pdbx_seq_one_letter_code
_entity_poly.pdbx_strand_id
1 'polypeptide(L)'
;MVEFVVVGPLITVLGLAILQYCLMFFAKSQINHASFMAARAGSVAHADTAAIRAAYQRALVPLYGGGRNTAELATAYARAMADLTPANLRIQILNPTRESFDDYATDAELNKKYQARAIPNSGLGLRPDLKSVGATSGQTLQDANLLKLRVTHGYEPKVWLMGLLYKKYQQWLDTGADSFHTQLIASGRIPMVFHVTVEMQTEALERQSGDGAPVFASNPGRGNGGQPVNPGDPAVSDKPPPRCVTVGCTVTWTPSDPGASSGNGSGAGGGADGEGAGAGGIGDDGAQGGGGPCSGANCPVCNG
;
A
#
# COMPACT_ATOMS: atom_id res chain seq x y z
N MET A 1 48.17 10.13 6.63
CA MET A 1 47.26 10.12 7.82
C MET A 1 45.91 10.74 7.46
N VAL A 2 45.89 11.90 6.80
CA VAL A 2 44.68 12.54 6.26
C VAL A 2 43.91 11.64 5.29
N GLU A 3 44.59 10.83 4.49
CA GLU A 3 44.00 9.93 3.50
C GLU A 3 43.11 8.88 4.18
N PHE A 4 43.54 8.31 5.31
CA PHE A 4 42.73 7.37 6.07
C PHE A 4 41.56 8.05 6.79
N VAL A 5 41.73 9.29 7.24
CA VAL A 5 40.66 10.08 7.86
C VAL A 5 39.51 10.34 6.88
N VAL A 6 39.81 10.52 5.59
CA VAL A 6 38.79 10.72 4.55
C VAL A 6 38.22 9.38 4.05
N VAL A 7 39.08 8.40 3.79
CA VAL A 7 38.68 7.13 3.14
C VAL A 7 38.07 6.13 4.12
N GLY A 8 38.55 6.07 5.37
CA GLY A 8 38.08 5.13 6.39
C GLY A 8 36.57 5.21 6.66
N PRO A 9 36.00 6.40 6.89
CA PRO A 9 34.55 6.56 7.06
C PRO A 9 33.75 6.15 5.83
N LEU A 10 34.23 6.46 4.63
CA LEU A 10 33.56 6.10 3.37
C LEU A 10 33.47 4.58 3.20
N ILE A 11 34.58 3.86 3.39
CA ILE A 11 34.61 2.39 3.32
C ILE A 11 33.71 1.79 4.39
N THR A 12 33.69 2.38 5.59
CA THR A 12 32.84 1.90 6.70
C THR A 12 31.36 2.00 6.35
N VAL A 13 30.89 3.14 5.83
CA VAL A 13 29.50 3.34 5.40
C VAL A 13 29.14 2.37 4.27
N LEU A 14 30.03 2.19 3.30
CA LEU A 14 29.82 1.25 2.20
C LEU A 14 29.70 -0.20 2.72
N GLY A 15 30.56 -0.62 3.64
CA GLY A 15 30.50 -1.95 4.24
C GLY A 15 29.20 -2.18 5.01
N LEU A 16 28.74 -1.19 5.79
CA LEU A 16 27.45 -1.25 6.49
C LEU A 16 26.26 -1.30 5.53
N ALA A 17 26.32 -0.57 4.41
CA ALA A 17 25.28 -0.58 3.38
C ALA A 17 25.18 -1.96 2.71
N ILE A 18 26.31 -2.57 2.36
CA ILE A 18 26.36 -3.92 1.78
C ILE A 18 25.79 -4.93 2.76
N LEU A 19 26.20 -4.88 4.03
CA LEU A 19 25.69 -5.78 5.07
C LEU A 19 24.17 -5.64 5.24
N GLN A 20 23.66 -4.41 5.29
CA GLN A 20 22.22 -4.15 5.38
C GLN A 20 21.47 -4.66 4.14
N TYR A 21 22.03 -4.50 2.95
CA TYR A 21 21.46 -5.03 1.72
C TYR A 21 21.38 -6.56 1.73
N CYS A 22 22.43 -7.24 2.18
CA CYS A 22 22.44 -8.70 2.33
C CYS A 22 21.33 -9.17 3.30
N LEU A 23 21.17 -8.49 4.44
CA LEU A 23 20.12 -8.81 5.42
C LEU A 23 18.71 -8.58 4.85
N MET A 24 18.52 -7.49 4.11
CA MET A 24 17.25 -7.19 3.45
C MET A 24 16.93 -8.21 2.35
N PHE A 25 17.91 -8.63 1.56
CA PHE A 25 17.74 -9.66 0.54
C PHE A 25 17.32 -11.00 1.14
N PHE A 26 17.95 -11.39 2.25
CA PHE A 26 17.56 -12.59 2.99
C PHE A 26 16.12 -12.50 3.51
N ALA A 27 15.75 -11.37 4.12
CA ALA A 27 14.38 -11.13 4.57
C ALA A 27 13.37 -11.18 3.41
N LYS A 28 13.69 -10.58 2.26
CA LYS A 28 12.87 -10.63 1.05
C LYS A 28 12.61 -12.06 0.59
N SER A 29 13.65 -12.91 0.57
CA SER A 29 13.51 -14.32 0.18
C SER A 29 12.60 -15.09 1.14
N GLN A 30 12.76 -14.88 2.45
CA GLN A 30 11.89 -15.51 3.45
C GLN A 30 10.44 -15.04 3.37
N ILE A 31 10.21 -13.75 3.15
CA ILE A 31 8.85 -13.20 3.05
C ILE A 31 8.18 -13.66 1.76
N ASN A 32 8.92 -13.78 0.65
CA ASN A 32 8.43 -14.41 -0.58
C ASN A 32 7.95 -15.83 -0.29
N HIS A 33 8.79 -16.66 0.32
CA HIS A 33 8.44 -18.03 0.70
C HIS A 33 7.22 -18.07 1.62
N ALA A 34 7.17 -17.21 2.64
CA ALA A 34 6.03 -17.12 3.54
C ALA A 34 4.74 -16.71 2.82
N SER A 35 4.82 -15.81 1.83
CA SER A 35 3.68 -15.41 1.01
C SER A 35 3.16 -16.57 0.16
N PHE A 36 4.04 -17.40 -0.41
CA PHE A 36 3.64 -18.63 -1.11
C PHE A 36 2.98 -19.65 -0.18
N MET A 37 3.52 -19.86 1.01
CA MET A 37 2.91 -20.74 2.01
C MET A 37 1.54 -20.23 2.48
N ALA A 38 1.40 -18.92 2.62
CA ALA A 38 0.13 -18.27 2.94
C ALA A 38 -0.91 -18.47 1.82
N ALA A 39 -0.51 -18.24 0.57
CA ALA A 39 -1.37 -18.46 -0.60
C ALA A 39 -1.80 -19.92 -0.72
N ARG A 40 -0.87 -20.87 -0.56
CA ARG A 40 -1.16 -22.30 -0.57
C ARG A 40 -2.13 -22.71 0.55
N ALA A 41 -1.97 -22.15 1.75
CA ALA A 41 -2.92 -22.41 2.83
C ALA A 41 -4.30 -21.82 2.51
N GLY A 42 -4.34 -20.62 1.92
CA GLY A 42 -5.59 -19.99 1.48
C GLY A 42 -6.32 -20.78 0.40
N SER A 43 -5.60 -21.37 -0.56
CA SER A 43 -6.22 -22.08 -1.69
C SER A 43 -6.95 -23.35 -1.26
N VAL A 44 -6.51 -24.00 -0.17
CA VAL A 44 -7.13 -25.21 0.39
C VAL A 44 -8.07 -24.92 1.57
N ALA A 45 -8.12 -23.67 2.04
CA ALA A 45 -8.92 -23.27 3.20
C ALA A 45 -9.95 -22.22 2.83
N HIS A 46 -10.56 -22.32 1.64
CA HIS A 46 -11.65 -21.45 1.21
C HIS A 46 -11.32 -19.95 1.19
N ALA A 47 -10.05 -19.60 0.92
CA ALA A 47 -9.52 -18.24 1.01
C ALA A 47 -9.66 -17.60 2.41
N ASP A 48 -9.67 -18.41 3.47
CA ASP A 48 -9.78 -17.96 4.86
C ASP A 48 -8.58 -17.13 5.32
N THR A 49 -8.83 -15.91 5.79
CA THR A 49 -7.76 -14.99 6.23
C THR A 49 -7.02 -15.46 7.48
N ALA A 50 -7.69 -16.20 8.37
CA ALA A 50 -7.06 -16.71 9.57
C ALA A 50 -6.07 -17.83 9.21
N ALA A 51 -6.45 -18.74 8.32
CA ALA A 51 -5.57 -19.77 7.77
C ALA A 51 -4.37 -19.16 7.00
N ILE A 52 -4.62 -18.20 6.12
CA ILE A 52 -3.58 -17.47 5.37
C ILE A 52 -2.60 -16.80 6.33
N ARG A 53 -3.10 -16.03 7.31
CA ARG A 53 -2.27 -15.32 8.29
C ARG A 53 -1.48 -16.28 9.17
N ALA A 54 -2.10 -17.36 9.65
CA ALA A 54 -1.42 -18.34 10.48
C ALA A 54 -0.32 -19.08 9.71
N ALA A 55 -0.55 -19.43 8.45
CA ALA A 55 0.47 -20.03 7.58
C ALA A 55 1.63 -19.07 7.30
N TYR A 56 1.32 -17.80 7.02
CA TYR A 56 2.31 -16.74 6.84
C TYR A 56 3.20 -16.58 8.08
N GLN A 57 2.59 -16.45 9.27
CA GLN A 57 3.30 -16.31 10.54
C GLN A 57 4.21 -17.50 10.83
N ARG A 58 3.72 -18.73 10.62
CA ARG A 58 4.52 -19.95 10.81
C ARG A 58 5.71 -20.01 9.85
N ALA A 59 5.51 -19.63 8.59
CA ALA A 59 6.58 -19.62 7.60
C ALA A 59 7.63 -18.53 7.85
N LEU A 60 7.31 -17.48 8.60
CA LEU A 60 8.24 -16.42 9.01
C LEU A 60 9.05 -16.70 10.27
N VAL A 61 8.76 -17.77 11.02
CA VAL A 61 9.49 -18.08 12.27
C VAL A 61 11.03 -18.07 12.12
N PRO A 62 11.63 -18.59 11.03
CA PRO A 62 13.07 -18.51 10.82
C PRO A 62 13.63 -17.09 10.77
N LEU A 63 12.83 -16.08 10.40
CA LEU A 63 13.24 -14.67 10.34
C LEU A 63 13.49 -14.10 11.74
N TYR A 64 12.75 -14.61 12.74
CA TYR A 64 12.77 -14.16 14.14
C TYR A 64 13.69 -15.00 15.04
N GLY A 65 14.61 -15.75 14.42
CA GLY A 65 15.65 -16.53 15.11
C GLY A 65 15.44 -18.05 15.05
N GLY A 66 14.25 -18.52 14.67
CA GLY A 66 13.94 -19.95 14.61
C GLY A 66 14.13 -20.66 15.96
N GLY A 67 14.47 -21.95 15.91
CA GLY A 67 14.77 -22.72 17.11
C GLY A 67 15.28 -24.11 16.78
N ARG A 68 16.09 -24.69 17.68
CA ARG A 68 16.61 -26.06 17.60
C ARG A 68 15.76 -27.07 18.37
N ASN A 69 14.87 -26.58 19.23
CA ASN A 69 13.94 -27.35 20.03
C ASN A 69 12.56 -26.65 20.03
N THR A 70 11.55 -27.33 20.56
CA THR A 70 10.16 -26.84 20.58
C THR A 70 9.98 -25.56 21.38
N ALA A 71 10.73 -25.39 22.48
CA ALA A 71 10.67 -24.20 23.32
C ALA A 71 11.21 -22.97 22.58
N GLU A 72 12.39 -23.07 21.96
CA GLU A 72 12.97 -22.00 21.15
C GLU A 72 12.06 -21.63 19.97
N LEU A 73 11.50 -22.64 19.28
CA LEU A 73 10.57 -22.41 18.18
C LEU A 73 9.32 -21.66 18.65
N ALA A 74 8.76 -22.01 19.80
CA ALA A 74 7.62 -21.31 20.40
C ALA A 74 7.98 -19.86 20.74
N THR A 75 9.18 -19.60 21.26
CA THR A 75 9.63 -18.22 21.55
C THR A 75 9.82 -17.40 20.27
N ALA A 76 10.39 -17.97 19.21
CA ALA A 76 10.54 -17.28 17.93
C ALA A 76 9.18 -17.00 17.26
N TYR A 77 8.24 -17.94 17.37
CA TYR A 77 6.86 -17.73 16.93
C TYR A 77 6.17 -16.61 17.72
N ALA A 78 6.34 -16.55 19.04
CA ALA A 78 5.80 -15.47 19.87
C ALA A 78 6.37 -14.10 19.47
N ARG A 79 7.68 -14.00 19.18
CA ARG A 79 8.29 -12.77 18.64
C ARG A 79 7.70 -12.37 17.29
N ALA A 80 7.50 -13.34 16.40
CA ALA A 80 6.87 -13.10 15.11
C ALA A 80 5.44 -12.57 15.28
N MET A 81 4.64 -13.15 16.18
CA MET A 81 3.28 -12.66 16.45
C MET A 81 3.25 -11.26 17.07
N ALA A 82 4.18 -10.97 17.98
CA ALA A 82 4.29 -9.65 18.60
C ALA A 82 4.66 -8.56 17.59
N ASP A 83 5.45 -8.91 16.57
CA ASP A 83 5.85 -7.97 15.51
C ASP A 83 4.80 -7.84 14.40
N LEU A 84 4.18 -8.95 13.99
CA LEU A 84 3.21 -9.04 12.88
C LEU A 84 1.81 -8.60 13.30
N THR A 85 1.71 -7.39 13.84
CA THR A 85 0.45 -6.73 14.18
C THR A 85 -0.21 -6.11 12.93
N PRO A 86 -1.50 -5.74 12.99
CA PRO A 86 -2.16 -5.01 11.91
C PRO A 86 -1.47 -3.69 11.52
N ALA A 87 -0.60 -3.13 12.38
CA ALA A 87 0.19 -1.93 12.08
C ALA A 87 1.42 -2.22 11.19
N ASN A 88 1.94 -3.45 11.22
CA ASN A 88 3.18 -3.83 10.54
C ASN A 88 2.97 -4.80 9.36
N LEU A 89 1.81 -5.47 9.32
CA LEU A 89 1.48 -6.47 8.31
C LEU A 89 0.07 -6.24 7.77
N ARG A 90 -0.04 -6.11 6.45
CA ARG A 90 -1.32 -6.10 5.73
C ARG A 90 -1.33 -7.18 4.67
N ILE A 91 -2.21 -8.15 4.82
CA ILE A 91 -2.47 -9.21 3.82
C ILE A 91 -3.83 -8.91 3.21
N GLN A 92 -3.87 -8.74 1.89
CA GLN A 92 -5.09 -8.44 1.14
C GLN A 92 -5.31 -9.50 0.09
N ILE A 93 -6.56 -9.94 -0.05
CA ILE A 93 -6.96 -10.80 -1.16
C ILE A 93 -7.37 -9.87 -2.31
N LEU A 94 -6.55 -9.83 -3.36
CA LEU A 94 -6.83 -9.05 -4.57
C LEU A 94 -7.76 -9.80 -5.53
N ASN A 95 -7.74 -11.12 -5.48
CA ASN A 95 -8.62 -11.98 -6.26
C ASN A 95 -8.87 -13.28 -5.47
N PRO A 96 -10.09 -13.84 -5.40
CA PRO A 96 -11.35 -13.33 -5.98
C PRO A 96 -11.70 -11.92 -5.49
N THR A 97 -12.35 -11.09 -6.33
CA THR A 97 -12.85 -9.78 -5.88
C THR A 97 -14.26 -9.93 -5.31
N ARG A 98 -14.76 -8.89 -4.63
CA ARG A 98 -16.17 -8.87 -4.19
C ARG A 98 -17.13 -9.06 -5.36
N GLU A 99 -16.83 -8.44 -6.49
CA GLU A 99 -17.63 -8.51 -7.70
C GLU A 99 -17.57 -9.92 -8.33
N SER A 100 -16.48 -10.67 -8.14
CA SER A 100 -16.41 -12.08 -8.55
C SER A 100 -17.45 -12.93 -7.81
N PHE A 101 -17.75 -12.62 -6.54
CA PHE A 101 -18.84 -13.28 -5.81
C PHE A 101 -20.21 -12.86 -6.34
N ASP A 102 -20.37 -11.62 -6.81
CA ASP A 102 -21.62 -11.12 -7.43
C ASP A 102 -21.98 -11.88 -8.70
N ASP A 103 -20.99 -12.22 -9.52
CA ASP A 103 -21.24 -12.93 -10.76
C ASP A 103 -21.29 -14.47 -10.60
N TYR A 104 -20.47 -15.05 -9.72
CA TYR A 104 -20.22 -16.50 -9.71
C TYR A 104 -20.73 -17.25 -8.48
N ALA A 105 -21.15 -16.58 -7.41
CA ALA A 105 -21.73 -17.25 -6.23
C ALA A 105 -23.24 -17.54 -6.39
N THR A 106 -23.64 -18.09 -7.53
CA THR A 106 -25.04 -18.31 -7.93
C THR A 106 -25.60 -19.67 -7.51
N ASP A 107 -24.74 -20.62 -7.11
CA ASP A 107 -25.15 -21.96 -6.70
C ASP A 107 -25.79 -21.94 -5.31
N ALA A 108 -27.12 -22.08 -5.27
CA ALA A 108 -27.90 -22.04 -4.03
C ALA A 108 -27.59 -23.19 -3.07
N GLU A 109 -27.30 -24.39 -3.59
CA GLU A 109 -26.97 -25.55 -2.75
C GLU A 109 -25.59 -25.39 -2.12
N LEU A 110 -24.64 -24.87 -2.88
CA LEU A 110 -23.30 -24.56 -2.39
C LEU A 110 -23.34 -23.47 -1.31
N ASN A 111 -24.09 -22.39 -1.56
CA ASN A 111 -24.26 -21.30 -0.62
C ASN A 111 -24.92 -21.77 0.67
N LYS A 112 -25.91 -22.67 0.57
CA LYS A 112 -26.59 -23.28 1.72
C LYS A 112 -25.67 -24.21 2.51
N LYS A 113 -24.84 -25.01 1.81
CA LYS A 113 -23.87 -25.93 2.43
C LYS A 113 -22.84 -25.18 3.29
N TYR A 114 -22.35 -24.03 2.80
CA TYR A 114 -21.32 -23.25 3.50
C TYR A 114 -21.87 -22.08 4.32
N GLN A 115 -23.17 -21.81 4.24
CA GLN A 115 -23.84 -20.64 4.84
C GLN A 115 -23.15 -19.31 4.47
N ALA A 116 -22.56 -19.25 3.29
CA ALA A 116 -21.81 -18.11 2.77
C ALA A 116 -21.84 -18.14 1.24
N ARG A 117 -21.61 -16.99 0.59
CA ARG A 117 -21.51 -16.91 -0.86
C ARG A 117 -20.24 -17.62 -1.31
N ALA A 118 -20.39 -18.66 -2.12
CA ALA A 118 -19.33 -19.57 -2.50
C ALA A 118 -19.10 -19.54 -4.01
N ILE A 119 -17.87 -19.26 -4.43
CA ILE A 119 -17.47 -19.43 -5.84
C ILE A 119 -17.16 -20.91 -6.04
N PRO A 120 -17.82 -21.59 -6.98
CA PRO A 120 -17.58 -23.01 -7.19
C PRO A 120 -16.20 -23.26 -7.81
N ASN A 121 -15.53 -24.31 -7.33
CA ASN A 121 -14.21 -24.75 -7.82
C ASN A 121 -14.25 -26.14 -8.49
N SER A 122 -15.38 -26.84 -8.44
CA SER A 122 -15.49 -28.20 -8.98
C SER A 122 -15.78 -28.20 -10.49
N GLY A 123 -15.09 -29.11 -11.20
CA GLY A 123 -15.34 -29.37 -12.62
C GLY A 123 -15.09 -28.17 -13.54
N LEU A 124 -14.24 -27.21 -13.16
CA LEU A 124 -14.04 -25.95 -13.88
C LEU A 124 -13.71 -26.11 -15.37
N GLY A 125 -13.04 -27.21 -15.77
CA GLY A 125 -12.69 -27.50 -17.16
C GLY A 125 -13.82 -28.10 -18.00
N LEU A 126 -14.93 -28.52 -17.37
CA LEU A 126 -16.04 -29.23 -18.01
C LEU A 126 -17.32 -28.39 -18.06
N ARG A 127 -17.31 -27.16 -17.53
CA ARG A 127 -18.52 -26.35 -17.46
C ARG A 127 -18.87 -25.75 -18.83
N PRO A 128 -20.15 -25.62 -19.17
CA PRO A 128 -20.56 -25.03 -20.45
C PRO A 128 -20.21 -23.52 -20.55
N ASP A 129 -20.00 -22.85 -19.42
CA ASP A 129 -19.82 -21.41 -19.27
C ASP A 129 -18.34 -20.99 -19.08
N LEU A 130 -17.36 -21.84 -19.41
CA LEU A 130 -15.92 -21.56 -19.28
C LEU A 130 -15.49 -20.20 -19.83
N LYS A 131 -16.08 -19.80 -20.97
CA LYS A 131 -15.75 -18.55 -21.69
C LYS A 131 -16.64 -17.38 -21.28
N SER A 132 -17.63 -17.60 -20.42
CA SER A 132 -18.50 -16.54 -19.93
C SER A 132 -17.68 -15.61 -19.02
N VAL A 133 -17.80 -14.32 -19.27
CA VAL A 133 -17.17 -13.28 -18.47
C VAL A 133 -18.26 -12.66 -17.60
N GLY A 134 -18.00 -12.57 -16.30
CA GLY A 134 -18.90 -11.95 -15.34
C GLY A 134 -19.12 -10.46 -15.65
N ALA A 135 -20.37 -10.01 -15.59
CA ALA A 135 -20.73 -8.65 -15.97
C ALA A 135 -20.16 -7.59 -15.00
N THR A 136 -20.01 -7.95 -13.72
CA THR A 136 -19.56 -7.04 -12.65
C THR A 136 -18.05 -7.15 -12.41
N SER A 137 -17.55 -8.38 -12.39
CA SER A 137 -16.16 -8.75 -12.13
C SER A 137 -15.25 -8.65 -13.35
N GLY A 138 -15.80 -8.70 -14.58
CA GLY A 138 -15.03 -8.67 -15.83
C GLY A 138 -14.00 -9.81 -15.96
N GLN A 139 -14.18 -10.88 -15.19
CA GLN A 139 -13.32 -12.06 -15.11
C GLN A 139 -14.09 -13.30 -15.58
N THR A 140 -13.40 -14.35 -15.99
CA THR A 140 -14.03 -15.67 -16.16
C THR A 140 -14.14 -16.40 -14.82
N LEU A 141 -14.92 -17.50 -14.76
CA LEU A 141 -14.99 -18.33 -13.56
C LEU A 141 -13.61 -18.93 -13.18
N GLN A 142 -12.76 -19.21 -14.17
CA GLN A 142 -11.41 -19.72 -13.96
C GLN A 142 -10.50 -18.64 -13.35
N ASP A 143 -10.59 -17.42 -13.87
CA ASP A 143 -9.87 -16.27 -13.31
C ASP A 143 -10.34 -15.98 -11.88
N ALA A 144 -11.64 -16.04 -11.62
CA ALA A 144 -12.21 -15.87 -10.29
C ALA A 144 -11.74 -16.94 -9.29
N ASN A 145 -11.32 -18.12 -9.77
CA ASN A 145 -10.72 -19.20 -8.96
C ASN A 145 -9.20 -19.07 -8.79
N LEU A 146 -8.59 -17.93 -9.17
CA LEU A 146 -7.19 -17.63 -8.83
C LEU A 146 -7.11 -16.83 -7.52
N LEU A 147 -6.49 -17.39 -6.50
CA LEU A 147 -6.18 -16.65 -5.28
C LEU A 147 -4.96 -15.76 -5.51
N LYS A 148 -5.20 -14.45 -5.64
CA LYS A 148 -4.14 -13.44 -5.71
C LYS A 148 -4.04 -12.71 -4.38
N LEU A 149 -2.91 -12.85 -3.70
CA LEU A 149 -2.64 -12.12 -2.47
C LEU A 149 -1.68 -10.97 -2.73
N ARG A 150 -1.92 -9.84 -2.05
CA ARG A 150 -0.96 -8.77 -1.85
C ARG A 150 -0.58 -8.73 -0.38
N VAL A 151 0.69 -9.01 -0.10
CA VAL A 151 1.26 -8.95 1.24
C VAL A 151 2.14 -7.72 1.33
N THR A 152 1.79 -6.78 2.19
CA THR A 152 2.62 -5.64 2.56
C THR A 152 3.20 -5.88 3.94
N HIS A 153 4.51 -6.06 4.02
CA HIS A 153 5.24 -6.34 5.25
C HIS A 153 6.20 -5.18 5.57
N GLY A 154 6.06 -4.61 6.77
CA GLY A 154 6.96 -3.60 7.30
C GLY A 154 8.21 -4.21 7.93
N TYR A 155 9.30 -4.27 7.15
CA TYR A 155 10.57 -4.80 7.62
C TYR A 155 11.34 -3.79 8.46
N GLU A 156 11.83 -4.22 9.60
CA GLU A 156 12.68 -3.42 10.48
C GLU A 156 14.17 -3.54 10.08
N PRO A 157 14.83 -2.43 9.70
CA PRO A 157 16.25 -2.44 9.39
C PRO A 157 17.09 -2.82 10.62
N LYS A 158 18.00 -3.79 10.48
CA LYS A 158 18.86 -4.23 11.59
C LYS A 158 20.04 -3.28 11.85
N VAL A 159 20.50 -2.55 10.82
CA VAL A 159 21.58 -1.57 10.95
C VAL A 159 20.98 -0.18 11.20
N TRP A 160 21.19 0.36 12.41
CA TRP A 160 20.61 1.62 12.87
C TRP A 160 20.87 2.81 11.91
N LEU A 161 22.12 2.95 11.44
CA LEU A 161 22.51 4.07 10.57
C LEU A 161 21.77 4.04 9.23
N MET A 162 21.63 2.84 8.66
CA MET A 162 20.90 2.65 7.41
C MET A 162 19.40 2.84 7.61
N GLY A 163 18.85 2.43 8.75
CA GLY A 163 17.45 2.69 9.10
C GLY A 163 17.09 4.18 9.08
N LEU A 164 17.96 5.04 9.61
CA LEU A 164 17.77 6.49 9.57
C LEU A 164 17.75 7.03 8.13
N LEU A 165 18.70 6.59 7.30
CA LEU A 165 18.80 7.01 5.91
C LEU A 165 17.57 6.57 5.10
N TYR A 166 17.19 5.30 5.22
CA TYR A 166 16.02 4.75 4.53
C TYR A 166 14.72 5.43 4.97
N LYS A 167 14.56 5.75 6.25
CA LYS A 167 13.39 6.47 6.74
C LYS A 167 13.27 7.84 6.07
N LYS A 168 14.33 8.64 6.07
CA LYS A 168 14.33 9.97 5.46
C LYS A 168 14.10 9.93 3.95
N TYR A 169 14.77 9.00 3.27
CA TYR A 169 14.60 8.79 1.84
C TYR A 169 13.16 8.40 1.48
N GLN A 170 12.56 7.47 2.21
CA GLN A 170 11.18 7.05 1.97
C GLN A 170 10.15 8.11 2.35
N GLN A 171 10.36 8.87 3.43
CA GLN A 171 9.51 10.00 3.78
C GLN A 171 9.48 11.08 2.68
N TRP A 172 10.59 11.25 1.98
CA TRP A 172 10.67 12.17 0.85
C TRP A 172 9.90 11.63 -0.38
N LEU A 173 10.03 10.34 -0.68
CA LEU A 173 9.31 9.68 -1.77
C LEU A 173 7.82 9.41 -1.48
N ASP A 174 7.40 9.53 -0.22
CA ASP A 174 6.02 9.24 0.16
C ASP A 174 5.06 10.31 -0.38
N THR A 175 4.12 9.84 -1.20
CA THR A 175 3.04 10.63 -1.77
C THR A 175 1.85 10.75 -0.81
N GLY A 176 1.77 9.91 0.23
CA GLY A 176 0.66 9.91 1.19
C GLY A 176 -0.64 9.27 0.65
N ALA A 177 -0.61 8.64 -0.52
CA ALA A 177 -1.79 8.03 -1.14
C ALA A 177 -2.30 6.78 -0.40
N ASP A 178 -1.42 6.05 0.30
CA ASP A 178 -1.77 4.87 1.10
C ASP A 178 -1.37 5.09 2.57
N SER A 179 -2.38 5.29 3.42
CA SER A 179 -2.19 5.58 4.85
C SER A 179 -1.40 4.49 5.59
N PHE A 180 -1.54 3.23 5.19
CA PHE A 180 -0.78 2.11 5.76
C PHE A 180 0.71 2.20 5.38
N HIS A 181 1.00 2.57 4.14
CA HIS A 181 2.37 2.75 3.66
C HIS A 181 3.06 3.91 4.40
N THR A 182 2.37 5.04 4.52
CA THR A 182 2.85 6.19 5.30
C THR A 182 3.08 5.85 6.77
N GLN A 183 2.19 5.06 7.40
CA GLN A 183 2.37 4.61 8.79
C GLN A 183 3.61 3.73 8.97
N LEU A 184 3.89 2.81 8.02
CA LEU A 184 5.09 1.99 8.03
C LEU A 184 6.36 2.83 7.92
N ILE A 185 6.37 3.82 7.02
CA ILE A 185 7.50 4.74 6.87
C ILE A 185 7.69 5.57 8.14
N ALA A 186 6.60 6.05 8.75
CA ALA A 186 6.64 6.84 9.99
C ALA A 186 7.24 6.04 11.17
N SER A 187 6.94 4.74 11.25
CA SER A 187 7.51 3.82 12.24
C SER A 187 8.96 3.41 11.93
N GLY A 188 9.54 3.87 10.81
CA GLY A 188 10.92 3.57 10.42
C GLY A 188 11.08 2.20 9.76
N ARG A 189 9.99 1.59 9.30
CA ARG A 189 9.99 0.30 8.61
C ARG A 189 10.04 0.48 7.11
N ILE A 190 10.64 -0.49 6.43
CA ILE A 190 10.69 -0.56 4.97
C ILE A 190 9.49 -1.40 4.52
N PRO A 191 8.50 -0.82 3.83
CA PRO A 191 7.36 -1.53 3.28
C PRO A 191 7.82 -2.38 2.10
N MET A 192 7.69 -3.70 2.23
CA MET A 192 7.96 -4.63 1.15
C MET A 192 6.65 -5.25 0.70
N VAL A 193 6.35 -5.09 -0.61
CA VAL A 193 5.12 -5.58 -1.22
C VAL A 193 5.41 -6.83 -2.03
N PHE A 194 4.63 -7.87 -1.79
CA PHE A 194 4.73 -9.16 -2.45
C PHE A 194 3.38 -9.54 -3.04
N HIS A 195 3.40 -9.97 -4.29
CA HIS A 195 2.24 -10.49 -4.98
C HIS A 195 2.45 -11.97 -5.24
N VAL A 196 1.47 -12.77 -4.87
CA VAL A 196 1.47 -14.20 -5.13
C VAL A 196 0.11 -14.60 -5.69
N THR A 197 0.13 -15.47 -6.69
CA THR A 197 -1.07 -16.02 -7.30
C THR A 197 -0.97 -17.53 -7.27
N VAL A 198 -2.03 -18.20 -6.81
CA VAL A 198 -2.18 -19.66 -6.83
C VAL A 198 -3.59 -20.03 -7.24
N GLU A 199 -3.77 -21.19 -7.85
CA GLU A 199 -5.11 -21.73 -8.12
C GLU A 199 -5.79 -22.19 -6.84
N MET A 200 -7.08 -21.88 -6.71
CA MET A 200 -7.92 -22.39 -5.62
C MET A 200 -8.07 -23.92 -5.74
N GLN A 201 -7.99 -24.60 -4.60
CA GLN A 201 -8.22 -26.05 -4.47
C GLN A 201 -9.52 -26.35 -3.72
N THR A 202 -10.20 -25.31 -3.26
CA THR A 202 -11.48 -25.34 -2.55
C THR A 202 -12.35 -24.19 -3.01
N GLU A 203 -13.65 -24.21 -2.73
CA GLU A 203 -14.53 -23.09 -3.06
C GLU A 203 -14.11 -21.84 -2.29
N ALA A 204 -13.99 -20.69 -2.95
CA ALA A 204 -13.75 -19.43 -2.24
C ALA A 204 -15.04 -19.01 -1.52
N LEU A 205 -14.95 -18.65 -0.24
CA LEU A 205 -16.10 -18.21 0.56
C LEU A 205 -16.00 -16.72 0.88
N GLU A 206 -17.04 -15.96 0.60
CA GLU A 206 -17.13 -14.55 0.99
C GLU A 206 -17.35 -14.46 2.51
N ARG A 207 -16.25 -14.40 3.26
CA ARG A 207 -16.27 -14.17 4.70
C ARG A 207 -15.76 -12.78 5.05
N GLN A 208 -16.42 -12.17 6.04
CA GLN A 208 -15.95 -10.93 6.64
C GLN A 208 -14.79 -11.22 7.60
N SER A 209 -13.87 -10.26 7.76
CA SER A 209 -12.87 -10.34 8.82
C SER A 209 -13.56 -10.30 10.19
N GLY A 210 -12.92 -10.81 11.24
CA GLY A 210 -13.45 -10.69 12.61
C GLY A 210 -13.72 -9.25 13.06
N ASP A 211 -13.08 -8.28 12.40
CA ASP A 211 -13.24 -6.83 12.62
C ASP A 211 -14.29 -6.18 11.67
N GLY A 212 -15.07 -6.98 10.93
CA GLY A 212 -16.12 -6.51 10.00
C GLY A 212 -15.60 -5.86 8.70
N ALA A 213 -14.29 -5.67 8.54
CA ALA A 213 -13.70 -5.11 7.33
C ALA A 213 -13.80 -6.08 6.13
N PRO A 214 -14.00 -5.56 4.90
CA PRO A 214 -13.99 -6.37 3.69
C PRO A 214 -12.60 -6.99 3.49
N VAL A 215 -12.56 -8.32 3.40
CA VAL A 215 -11.35 -9.12 3.20
C VAL A 215 -10.90 -9.12 1.73
N PHE A 216 -11.89 -9.19 0.85
CA PHE A 216 -11.70 -9.23 -0.60
C PHE A 216 -11.66 -7.81 -1.13
N ALA A 217 -10.64 -7.51 -1.94
CA ALA A 217 -10.57 -6.24 -2.60
C ALA A 217 -11.78 -6.08 -3.54
N SER A 218 -12.43 -4.93 -3.46
CA SER A 218 -13.31 -4.49 -4.53
C SER A 218 -12.46 -3.91 -5.64
N ASN A 219 -12.51 -4.55 -6.80
CA ASN A 219 -11.89 -4.05 -8.01
C ASN A 219 -12.83 -4.45 -9.15
N PRO A 220 -13.88 -3.65 -9.41
CA PRO A 220 -14.82 -3.96 -10.47
C PRO A 220 -14.06 -4.16 -11.77
N GLY A 221 -14.49 -5.15 -12.54
CA GLY A 221 -13.79 -5.65 -13.72
C GLY A 221 -13.47 -4.60 -14.75
N ARG A 222 -12.62 -5.00 -15.71
CA ARG A 222 -12.11 -4.22 -16.86
C ARG A 222 -12.66 -2.79 -16.91
N GLY A 223 -11.94 -1.88 -16.24
CA GLY A 223 -12.16 -0.44 -16.11
C GLY A 223 -13.48 0.13 -16.67
N ASN A 224 -14.26 0.79 -15.83
CA ASN A 224 -15.31 1.72 -16.29
C ASN A 224 -16.20 1.17 -17.44
N GLY A 225 -16.69 -0.07 -17.33
CA GLY A 225 -17.58 -0.65 -18.34
C GLY A 225 -16.90 -1.33 -19.54
N GLY A 226 -15.81 -2.07 -19.33
CA GLY A 226 -15.21 -2.94 -20.35
C GLY A 226 -14.06 -2.32 -21.14
N GLN A 227 -13.58 -1.14 -20.75
CA GLN A 227 -12.42 -0.47 -21.32
C GLN A 227 -11.29 -0.52 -20.28
N PRO A 228 -10.33 -1.47 -20.38
CA PRO A 228 -9.22 -1.52 -19.43
C PRO A 228 -8.43 -0.20 -19.51
N VAL A 229 -8.65 0.67 -18.53
CA VAL A 229 -7.88 1.90 -18.37
C VAL A 229 -6.60 1.53 -17.65
N ASN A 230 -5.45 1.99 -18.18
CA ASN A 230 -4.19 1.87 -17.46
C ASN A 230 -4.38 2.53 -16.08
N PRO A 231 -4.04 1.85 -14.95
CA PRO A 231 -4.15 2.40 -13.60
C PRO A 231 -3.41 3.73 -13.38
N GLY A 232 -2.64 4.18 -14.38
CA GLY A 232 -1.73 5.31 -14.30
C GLY A 232 -0.37 4.83 -13.84
N ASP A 233 0.64 5.67 -14.07
CA ASP A 233 1.94 5.48 -13.42
C ASP A 233 1.75 5.56 -11.90
N PRO A 234 2.52 4.79 -11.12
CA PRO A 234 2.46 4.89 -9.67
C PRO A 234 2.74 6.34 -9.26
N ALA A 235 1.97 6.84 -8.30
CA ALA A 235 2.14 8.21 -7.80
C ALA A 235 3.61 8.44 -7.42
N VAL A 236 4.23 9.42 -8.06
CA VAL A 236 5.61 9.85 -7.77
C VAL A 236 5.53 11.09 -6.89
N SER A 237 6.44 11.21 -5.93
CA SER A 237 6.55 12.43 -5.12
C SER A 237 7.12 13.56 -5.98
N ASP A 238 6.32 14.61 -6.19
CA ASP A 238 6.76 15.85 -6.86
C ASP A 238 7.57 16.78 -5.93
N LYS A 239 7.83 16.35 -4.69
CA LYS A 239 8.54 17.16 -3.69
C LYS A 239 10.03 17.24 -4.07
N PRO A 240 10.67 18.41 -4.01
CA PRO A 240 12.11 18.51 -4.24
C PRO A 240 12.89 17.70 -3.19
N PRO A 241 14.05 17.11 -3.56
CA PRO A 241 14.87 16.35 -2.62
C PRO A 241 15.32 17.20 -1.44
N PRO A 242 15.34 16.66 -0.20
CA PRO A 242 15.82 17.39 0.95
C PRO A 242 17.30 17.73 0.79
N ARG A 243 17.67 18.99 1.04
CA ARG A 243 19.07 19.43 1.01
C ARG A 243 19.75 19.01 2.30
N CYS A 244 20.48 17.90 2.26
CA CYS A 244 21.09 17.31 3.44
C CYS A 244 22.49 17.88 3.72
N VAL A 245 22.73 18.27 4.98
CA VAL A 245 24.05 18.75 5.45
C VAL A 245 24.92 17.58 5.86
N THR A 246 24.30 16.52 6.39
CA THR A 246 24.98 15.29 6.84
C THR A 246 24.70 14.14 5.87
N VAL A 247 25.64 13.19 5.76
CA VAL A 247 25.50 11.96 4.94
C VAL A 247 24.23 11.15 5.28
N GLY A 248 23.79 11.17 6.54
CA GLY A 248 22.56 10.49 6.98
C GLY A 248 21.27 11.32 6.86
N CYS A 249 21.31 12.51 6.26
CA CYS A 249 20.18 13.46 6.23
C CYS A 249 19.54 13.73 7.61
N THR A 250 20.34 13.61 8.68
CA THR A 250 19.92 13.94 10.05
C THR A 250 19.73 15.45 10.24
N VAL A 251 20.46 16.24 9.46
CA VAL A 251 20.33 17.70 9.39
C VAL A 251 20.00 18.09 7.95
N THR A 252 18.89 18.79 7.77
CA THR A 252 18.44 19.35 6.49
C THR A 252 18.54 20.86 6.52
N TRP A 253 19.01 21.46 5.43
CA TRP A 253 18.99 22.91 5.24
C TRP A 253 17.70 23.31 4.53
N THR A 254 16.87 24.08 5.21
CA THR A 254 15.79 24.84 4.57
C THR A 254 16.30 26.26 4.37
N PRO A 255 16.31 26.80 3.14
CA PRO A 255 16.53 28.24 2.97
C PRO A 255 15.50 28.98 3.79
N SER A 256 15.93 29.85 4.70
CA SER A 256 15.07 30.93 5.18
C SER A 256 14.84 31.85 3.99
N ASP A 257 13.59 32.07 3.60
CA ASP A 257 13.28 33.10 2.62
C ASP A 257 13.91 34.43 3.08
N PRO A 258 14.68 35.14 2.23
CA PRO A 258 15.14 36.49 2.53
C PRO A 258 13.94 37.43 2.45
N GLY A 259 13.10 37.40 3.48
CA GLY A 259 11.86 38.15 3.60
C GLY A 259 11.22 38.04 4.99
N ALA A 260 11.46 36.95 5.71
CA ALA A 260 11.10 36.85 7.12
C ALA A 260 12.21 37.46 7.98
N SER A 261 12.17 38.78 8.14
CA SER A 261 12.95 39.45 9.18
C SER A 261 12.60 38.85 10.54
N SER A 262 13.66 38.48 11.26
CA SER A 262 13.63 38.01 12.62
C SER A 262 13.02 39.07 13.54
N GLY A 263 11.85 38.79 14.11
CA GLY A 263 11.28 39.53 15.23
C GLY A 263 11.03 38.61 16.40
N ASN A 264 12.10 38.22 17.11
CA ASN A 264 11.94 37.61 18.43
C ASN A 264 11.78 38.74 19.45
N GLY A 265 10.57 38.93 19.97
CA GLY A 265 10.26 39.95 20.97
C GLY A 265 8.97 39.63 21.69
N SER A 266 9.09 38.96 22.83
CA SER A 266 8.03 38.78 23.82
C SER A 266 7.54 40.15 24.31
N GLY A 267 6.23 40.37 24.36
CA GLY A 267 5.65 41.60 24.91
C GLY A 267 4.13 41.54 24.98
N ALA A 268 3.61 41.24 26.17
CA ALA A 268 2.22 41.49 26.53
C ALA A 268 1.97 43.01 26.61
N GLY A 269 0.80 43.48 26.19
CA GLY A 269 0.35 44.86 26.41
C GLY A 269 -0.89 45.19 25.58
N GLY A 270 -2.03 45.34 26.26
CA GLY A 270 -3.30 45.76 25.66
C GLY A 270 -3.38 47.26 25.37
N GLY A 271 -4.44 47.65 24.67
CA GLY A 271 -4.80 49.05 24.43
C GLY A 271 -5.77 49.15 23.26
N ALA A 272 -6.92 49.78 23.51
CA ALA A 272 -8.10 49.86 22.67
C ALA A 272 -8.07 51.04 21.68
N ASP A 273 -9.20 51.20 20.98
CA ASP A 273 -9.68 52.37 20.23
C ASP A 273 -9.15 52.47 18.78
N GLY A 274 -9.91 52.75 17.73
CA GLY A 274 -11.28 53.24 17.56
C GLY A 274 -11.50 53.51 16.06
N GLU A 275 -12.72 53.92 15.72
CA GLU A 275 -13.35 54.08 14.39
C GLU A 275 -12.58 54.84 13.28
N GLY A 276 -12.98 54.60 12.02
CA GLY A 276 -12.66 55.48 10.90
C GLY A 276 -13.15 54.99 9.54
N ALA A 277 -14.42 55.23 9.22
CA ALA A 277 -14.96 55.13 7.86
C ALA A 277 -14.41 56.23 6.94
N GLY A 278 -14.24 55.91 5.65
CA GLY A 278 -13.90 56.90 4.62
C GLY A 278 -14.15 56.35 3.21
N ALA A 279 -15.25 56.80 2.61
CA ALA A 279 -15.67 56.52 1.24
C ALA A 279 -15.19 57.61 0.26
N GLY A 280 -15.12 57.28 -1.03
CA GLY A 280 -14.96 58.19 -2.17
C GLY A 280 -13.76 57.81 -3.07
N GLY A 281 -13.87 57.61 -4.39
CA GLY A 281 -14.88 58.07 -5.33
C GLY A 281 -14.98 57.24 -6.63
N ILE A 282 -15.91 57.71 -7.46
CA ILE A 282 -16.57 57.11 -8.63
C ILE A 282 -16.00 57.69 -9.94
N GLY A 283 -16.12 56.91 -11.04
CA GLY A 283 -16.16 57.35 -12.46
C GLY A 283 -15.40 56.38 -13.38
N ASP A 284 -16.03 55.38 -14.01
CA ASP A 284 -16.73 55.39 -15.34
C ASP A 284 -15.71 55.47 -16.51
N ASP A 285 -15.67 54.68 -17.59
CA ASP A 285 -16.63 53.86 -18.33
C ASP A 285 -15.94 52.78 -19.21
N GLY A 286 -16.65 51.68 -19.48
CA GLY A 286 -16.80 51.11 -20.84
C GLY A 286 -15.82 50.05 -21.37
N ALA A 287 -16.26 48.77 -21.41
CA ALA A 287 -16.38 47.97 -22.64
C ALA A 287 -16.85 46.52 -22.35
N GLN A 288 -17.80 46.08 -23.18
CA GLN A 288 -18.64 44.89 -23.07
C GLN A 288 -18.02 43.61 -23.67
N GLY A 289 -18.55 42.46 -23.23
CA GLY A 289 -18.60 41.17 -23.96
C GLY A 289 -17.99 40.01 -23.17
N GLY A 290 -18.69 39.00 -22.63
CA GLY A 290 -20.05 38.51 -22.83
C GLY A 290 -20.05 37.12 -23.47
N GLY A 291 -20.14 36.05 -22.66
CA GLY A 291 -20.71 34.75 -23.08
C GLY A 291 -19.82 33.50 -23.00
N GLY A 292 -20.04 32.68 -21.96
CA GLY A 292 -20.20 31.22 -22.14
C GLY A 292 -21.69 30.87 -22.01
N PRO A 293 -22.12 29.59 -22.00
CA PRO A 293 -21.46 28.34 -22.39
C PRO A 293 -22.29 27.53 -23.45
N CYS A 294 -21.70 26.51 -24.08
CA CYS A 294 -22.48 25.48 -24.81
C CYS A 294 -22.43 24.16 -24.03
N SER A 295 -23.57 23.75 -23.49
CA SER A 295 -23.86 22.44 -22.89
C SER A 295 -25.13 21.90 -23.53
N GLY A 296 -25.11 20.65 -24.01
CA GLY A 296 -26.28 19.95 -24.54
C GLY A 296 -26.14 19.46 -25.98
N ALA A 297 -26.84 18.36 -26.28
CA ALA A 297 -26.85 17.67 -27.57
C ALA A 297 -27.48 18.53 -28.67
N ASN A 298 -26.67 19.37 -29.34
CA ASN A 298 -26.89 19.90 -30.70
C ASN A 298 -25.73 20.85 -31.10
N CYS A 299 -24.51 20.34 -31.27
CA CYS A 299 -23.46 21.07 -32.00
C CYS A 299 -23.18 20.38 -33.35
N PRO A 300 -23.18 21.13 -34.47
CA PRO A 300 -23.02 20.58 -35.80
C PRO A 300 -21.59 20.09 -36.06
N VAL A 301 -21.50 19.01 -36.82
CA VAL A 301 -20.28 18.33 -37.26
C VAL A 301 -19.38 19.29 -38.05
N CYS A 302 -18.15 19.53 -37.59
CA CYS A 302 -17.10 20.16 -38.39
C CYS A 302 -16.13 19.07 -38.87
N ASN A 303 -16.19 18.80 -40.17
CA ASN A 303 -15.28 17.98 -40.94
C ASN A 303 -14.05 18.84 -41.31
N GLY A 304 -12.85 18.30 -41.16
CA GLY A 304 -11.58 18.95 -41.50
C GLY A 304 -10.41 18.05 -41.21
#